data_AF-A0A2P8G4R6-F1
#
_entry.id   AF-A0A2P8G4R6-F1
#
_cell.length_a   1.000
_cell.length_b   1.000
_cell.length_c   1.000
_cell.angle_alpha   90.00
_cell.angle_beta   90.00
_cell.angle_gamma   90.00
#
_symmetry.space_group_name_H-M   'P 1'
#
loop_
_entity.id
_entity.type
_entity.pdbx_description
1 polymer ?
#
loop_
_entity_poly.entity_id
_entity_poly.type
_entity_poly.pdbx_seq_one_letter_code
_entity_poly.pdbx_strand_id
1 'polypeptide(L)'
;MKLWTNEPSKQEAEALITEYFQLLQNGKLNEANDMIGGAYDDWLDAIFVVWEDHYLIHEIPKDSSFEGKEWLNDLTWLKDLTIKPEMEWINDSYVWADFIYRGEPSGYVGEFSIQKTDDGYTVRREMFKMA
;
A
#
# COMPACT_ATOMS: atom_id res chain seq x y z
N MET A 1 -6.59 12.42 -4.44
CA MET A 1 -5.26 11.98 -4.87
C MET A 1 -4.32 13.17 -4.86
N LYS A 2 -3.04 12.99 -4.49
CA LYS A 2 -2.04 14.06 -4.56
C LYS A 2 -1.71 14.39 -6.03
N LEU A 3 -1.70 15.67 -6.38
CA LEU A 3 -1.34 16.17 -7.70
C LEU A 3 -0.16 17.13 -7.62
N TRP A 4 0.75 17.04 -8.59
CA TRP A 4 1.87 17.95 -8.79
C TRP A 4 1.82 18.56 -10.18
N THR A 5 2.18 19.84 -10.30
CA THR A 5 2.24 20.53 -11.60
C THR A 5 3.41 20.05 -12.46
N ASN A 6 4.53 19.71 -11.83
CA ASN A 6 5.71 19.13 -12.47
C ASN A 6 5.89 17.68 -12.01
N GLU A 7 6.69 16.91 -12.75
CA GLU A 7 7.04 15.55 -12.35
C GLU A 7 7.71 15.57 -10.96
N PRO A 8 7.17 14.81 -9.98
CA PRO A 8 7.77 14.76 -8.66
C PRO A 8 9.13 14.08 -8.72
N SER A 9 10.06 14.53 -7.86
CA SER A 9 11.30 13.82 -7.64
C SER A 9 11.05 12.45 -6.99
N LYS A 10 12.04 11.54 -7.11
CA LYS A 10 11.98 10.22 -6.47
C LYS A 10 11.73 10.33 -4.96
N GLN A 11 12.39 11.28 -4.30
CA GLN A 11 12.22 11.54 -2.87
C GLN A 11 10.81 12.03 -2.50
N GLU A 12 10.17 12.85 -3.35
CA GLU A 12 8.79 13.27 -3.12
C GLU A 12 7.79 12.12 -3.27
N ALA A 13 8.02 11.22 -4.24
CA ALA A 13 7.21 10.02 -4.42
C ALA A 13 7.38 9.05 -3.25
N GLU A 14 8.62 8.78 -2.82
CA GLU A 14 8.92 7.94 -1.65
C GLU A 14 8.30 8.50 -0.36
N ALA A 15 8.35 9.82 -0.16
CA ALA A 15 7.72 10.45 0.98
C ALA A 15 6.19 10.26 0.99
N LEU A 16 5.55 10.39 -0.18
CA LEU A 16 4.11 10.15 -0.29
C LEU A 16 3.75 8.68 -0.04
N ILE A 17 4.53 7.73 -0.57
CA ILE A 17 4.32 6.30 -0.34
C ILE A 17 4.50 5.98 1.16
N THR A 18 5.48 6.59 1.81
CA THR A 18 5.69 6.45 3.26
C THR A 18 4.49 6.97 4.05
N GLU A 19 3.96 8.15 3.69
CA GLU A 19 2.76 8.72 4.32
C GLU A 19 1.52 7.83 4.09
N TYR A 20 1.40 7.25 2.90
CA TYR A 20 0.38 6.27 2.59
C TYR A 20 0.43 5.06 3.53
N PHE A 21 1.61 4.46 3.78
CA PHE A 21 1.74 3.36 4.74
C PHE A 21 1.48 3.80 6.18
N GLN A 22 1.84 5.03 6.56
CA GLN A 22 1.48 5.57 7.88
C GLN A 22 -0.04 5.70 8.05
N LEU A 23 -0.78 6.07 7.01
CA LEU A 23 -2.25 6.07 7.05
C LEU A 23 -2.79 4.65 7.24
N LEU A 24 -2.24 3.66 6.54
CA LEU A 24 -2.60 2.25 6.73
C LEU A 24 -2.36 1.80 8.18
N GLN A 25 -1.17 2.07 8.75
CA GLN A 25 -0.86 1.74 10.15
C GLN A 25 -1.85 2.32 11.16
N ASN A 26 -2.44 3.48 10.83
CA ASN A 26 -3.43 4.16 11.65
C ASN A 26 -4.88 3.71 11.36
N GLY A 27 -5.08 2.69 10.52
CA GLY A 27 -6.40 2.18 10.14
C GLY A 27 -7.19 3.11 9.22
N LYS A 28 -6.52 4.06 8.55
CA LYS A 28 -7.16 5.09 7.73
C LYS A 28 -7.23 4.69 6.25
N LEU A 29 -7.88 3.57 5.97
CA LEU A 29 -7.93 2.97 4.63
C LEU A 29 -8.44 3.92 3.53
N ASN A 30 -9.52 4.66 3.81
CA ASN A 30 -10.09 5.59 2.84
C ASN A 30 -9.16 6.77 2.57
N GLU A 31 -8.55 7.34 3.61
CA GLU A 31 -7.58 8.44 3.44
C GLU A 31 -6.36 7.98 2.63
N ALA A 32 -5.89 6.75 2.85
CA ALA A 32 -4.78 6.17 2.09
C ALA A 32 -5.14 6.00 0.61
N ASN A 33 -6.29 5.41 0.29
CA ASN A 33 -6.75 5.22 -1.09
C ASN A 33 -7.08 6.55 -1.79
N ASP A 34 -7.60 7.54 -1.05
CA ASP A 34 -7.81 8.88 -1.57
C ASP A 34 -6.49 9.61 -1.82
N MET A 35 -5.43 9.33 -1.05
CA MET A 35 -4.11 9.92 -1.22
C MET A 35 -3.39 9.36 -2.45
N ILE A 36 -3.26 8.02 -2.52
CA ILE A 36 -2.71 7.26 -3.63
C ILE A 36 -3.80 6.29 -4.10
N GLY A 37 -4.42 6.60 -5.24
CA GLY A 37 -5.41 5.71 -5.82
C GLY A 37 -4.77 4.49 -6.50
N GLY A 38 -5.57 3.43 -6.66
CA GLY A 38 -5.18 2.26 -7.44
C GLY A 38 -5.27 2.50 -8.95
N ALA A 39 -4.42 1.85 -9.74
CA ALA A 39 -4.56 1.74 -11.19
C ALA A 39 -5.84 0.97 -11.57
N TYR A 40 -6.28 0.05 -10.69
CA TYR A 40 -7.49 -0.75 -10.80
C TYR A 40 -8.44 -0.48 -9.62
N ASP A 41 -9.70 -0.89 -9.78
CA ASP A 41 -10.72 -0.84 -8.73
C ASP A 41 -10.70 -2.14 -7.90
N ASP A 42 -9.56 -2.41 -7.27
CA ASP A 42 -9.22 -3.64 -6.54
C ASP A 42 -8.82 -3.35 -5.08
N TRP A 43 -9.18 -2.18 -4.54
CA TRP A 43 -8.66 -1.74 -3.25
C TRP A 43 -8.99 -2.70 -2.10
N LEU A 44 -10.23 -3.17 -2.06
CA LEU A 44 -10.70 -4.10 -1.04
C LEU A 44 -10.02 -5.47 -1.17
N ASP A 45 -9.87 -5.96 -2.40
CA ASP A 45 -9.15 -7.22 -2.68
C ASP A 45 -7.68 -7.13 -2.28
N ALA A 46 -7.03 -6.00 -2.58
CA ALA A 46 -5.63 -5.76 -2.23
C ALA A 46 -5.42 -5.77 -0.70
N ILE A 47 -6.29 -5.12 0.07
CA ILE A 47 -6.21 -5.16 1.54
C ILE A 47 -6.50 -6.56 2.08
N PHE A 48 -7.48 -7.26 1.51
CA PHE A 48 -7.81 -8.62 1.93
C PHE A 48 -6.64 -9.59 1.74
N VAL A 49 -5.99 -9.58 0.56
CA VAL A 49 -4.81 -10.44 0.29
C VAL A 49 -3.67 -10.14 1.26
N VAL A 50 -3.40 -8.85 1.53
CA VAL A 50 -2.37 -8.48 2.51
C VAL A 50 -2.74 -9.00 3.90
N TRP A 51 -4.00 -8.92 4.30
CA TRP A 51 -4.45 -9.50 5.57
C TRP A 51 -4.26 -11.02 5.59
N GLU A 52 -4.69 -11.73 4.55
CA GLU A 52 -4.54 -13.18 4.47
C GLU A 52 -3.08 -13.61 4.64
N ASP A 53 -2.17 -13.00 3.89
CA ASP A 53 -0.78 -13.46 3.85
C ASP A 53 0.09 -12.97 5.01
N HIS A 54 -0.37 -12.00 5.80
CA HIS A 54 0.45 -11.44 6.88
C HIS A 54 -0.17 -11.69 8.26
N TYR A 55 -1.47 -11.52 8.39
CA TYR A 55 -2.15 -11.68 9.67
C TYR A 55 -2.50 -13.15 9.95
N LEU A 56 -3.03 -13.89 8.97
CA LEU A 56 -3.50 -15.27 9.18
C LEU A 56 -2.38 -16.29 9.43
N ILE A 57 -1.14 -15.94 9.10
CA ILE A 57 0.03 -16.75 9.47
C ILE A 57 0.21 -16.78 11.00
N HIS A 58 -0.25 -15.74 11.70
CA HIS A 58 -0.06 -15.59 13.13
C HIS A 58 -1.33 -15.79 13.96
N GLU A 59 -2.49 -15.50 13.39
CA GLU A 59 -3.77 -15.48 14.11
C GLU A 59 -4.81 -16.31 13.38
N ILE A 60 -5.73 -16.95 14.12
CA ILE A 60 -6.85 -17.71 13.56
C ILE A 60 -8.13 -16.88 13.76
N PRO A 61 -8.68 -16.24 12.71
CA PRO A 61 -9.93 -15.48 12.79
C PRO A 61 -11.11 -16.42 12.96
N LYS A 62 -12.29 -15.88 13.29
CA LYS A 62 -13.51 -16.70 13.33
C LYS A 62 -14.03 -16.96 11.92
N ASP A 63 -13.83 -16.00 11.03
CA ASP A 63 -14.17 -16.05 9.62
C ASP A 63 -13.05 -15.40 8.79
N SER A 64 -12.29 -16.22 8.05
CA SER A 64 -11.23 -15.78 7.16
C SER A 64 -11.70 -15.46 5.74
N SER A 65 -13.01 -15.57 5.45
CA SER A 65 -13.53 -15.24 4.13
C SER A 65 -13.53 -13.73 3.89
N PHE A 66 -13.53 -13.36 2.61
CA PHE A 66 -13.70 -11.97 2.20
C PHE A 66 -15.02 -11.38 2.75
N GLU A 67 -16.10 -12.16 2.71
CA GLU A 67 -17.45 -11.78 3.16
C GLU A 67 -17.56 -11.62 4.68
N GLY A 68 -16.75 -12.35 5.44
CA GLY A 68 -16.66 -12.25 6.90
C GLY A 68 -16.19 -10.87 7.37
N LYS A 69 -15.42 -10.16 6.52
CA LYS A 69 -14.96 -8.78 6.73
C LYS A 69 -14.20 -8.55 8.04
N GLU A 70 -13.65 -9.59 8.68
CA GLU A 70 -12.82 -9.39 9.88
C GLU A 70 -11.62 -8.49 9.57
N TRP A 71 -10.99 -8.71 8.43
CA TRP A 71 -9.91 -7.90 7.86
C TRP A 71 -10.22 -6.39 7.74
N LEU A 72 -11.51 -6.03 7.62
CA LEU A 72 -12.00 -4.66 7.47
C LEU A 72 -12.61 -4.10 8.77
N ASN A 73 -13.24 -4.95 9.57
CA ASN A 73 -13.92 -4.58 10.80
C ASN A 73 -12.93 -4.40 11.97
N ASP A 74 -11.82 -5.13 11.98
CA ASP A 74 -10.72 -4.95 12.91
C ASP A 74 -9.44 -4.60 12.14
N LEU A 75 -9.07 -3.33 12.18
CA LEU A 75 -7.88 -2.81 11.49
C LEU A 75 -6.63 -2.80 12.37
N THR A 76 -6.68 -3.40 13.56
CA THR A 76 -5.52 -3.38 14.49
C THR A 76 -4.31 -4.11 13.91
N TRP A 77 -4.51 -5.08 13.02
CA TRP A 77 -3.45 -5.80 12.32
C TRP A 77 -2.57 -4.90 11.45
N LEU A 78 -3.09 -3.77 10.96
CA LEU A 78 -2.34 -2.83 10.12
C LEU A 78 -1.24 -2.10 10.88
N LYS A 79 -1.34 -1.99 12.22
CA LYS A 79 -0.31 -1.33 13.04
C LYS A 79 1.08 -1.95 12.84
N ASP A 80 1.10 -3.23 12.54
CA ASP A 80 2.31 -4.00 12.33
C ASP A 80 2.81 -3.96 10.87
N LEU A 81 2.02 -3.42 9.93
CA LEU A 81 2.35 -3.32 8.51
C LEU A 81 3.06 -2.00 8.20
N THR A 82 4.30 -2.07 7.74
CA THR A 82 5.08 -0.92 7.25
C THR A 82 5.89 -1.34 6.02
N ILE A 83 6.87 -0.53 5.64
CA ILE A 83 7.77 -0.79 4.52
C ILE A 83 9.23 -0.63 4.93
N LYS A 84 10.15 -1.17 4.13
CA LYS A 84 11.57 -0.84 4.25
C LYS A 84 11.79 0.66 4.01
N PRO A 85 12.75 1.30 4.73
CA PRO A 85 13.08 2.70 4.49
C PRO A 85 13.59 2.96 3.07
N GLU A 86 14.39 2.04 2.53
CA GLU A 86 14.87 2.10 1.17
C GLU A 86 13.86 1.47 0.21
N MET A 87 13.39 2.24 -0.77
CA MET A 87 12.55 1.76 -1.86
C MET A 87 13.38 1.47 -3.12
N GLU A 88 12.97 0.48 -3.90
CA GLU A 88 13.67 0.07 -5.11
C GLU A 88 13.04 0.74 -6.35
N TRP A 89 13.79 1.63 -7.00
CA TRP A 89 13.38 2.22 -8.27
C TRP A 89 13.73 1.30 -9.43
N ILE A 90 12.71 0.81 -10.13
CA ILE A 90 12.85 -0.05 -11.31
C ILE A 90 13.26 0.77 -12.54
N ASN A 91 12.78 2.02 -12.61
CA ASN A 91 13.17 3.02 -13.60
C ASN A 91 12.87 4.43 -13.04
N ASP A 92 12.59 5.41 -13.89
CA ASP A 92 12.28 6.77 -13.44
C ASP A 92 10.82 6.98 -13.02
N SER A 93 9.94 6.05 -13.36
CA SER A 93 8.51 6.15 -13.10
C SER A 93 7.97 5.05 -12.20
N TYR A 94 8.69 3.96 -11.94
CA TYR A 94 8.21 2.83 -11.13
C TYR A 94 9.10 2.59 -9.92
N VAL A 95 8.46 2.36 -8.77
CA VAL A 95 9.11 2.11 -7.49
C VAL A 95 8.41 0.98 -6.74
N TRP A 96 9.21 0.12 -6.12
CA TRP A 96 8.76 -0.95 -5.23
C TRP A 96 9.04 -0.60 -3.79
N ALA A 97 8.05 -0.80 -2.93
CA ALA A 97 8.17 -0.68 -1.49
C ALA A 97 7.95 -2.06 -0.84
N ASP A 98 9.02 -2.67 -0.34
CA ASP A 98 8.97 -3.95 0.37
C ASP A 98 8.20 -3.83 1.68
N PHE A 99 7.23 -4.73 1.88
CA PHE A 99 6.42 -4.75 3.09
C PHE A 99 7.18 -5.41 4.23
N ILE A 100 7.12 -4.76 5.38
CA ILE A 100 7.56 -5.27 6.67
C ILE A 100 6.32 -5.51 7.53
N TYR A 101 6.21 -6.70 8.11
CA TYR A 101 5.13 -7.04 9.03
C TYR A 101 5.69 -7.53 10.35
N ARG A 102 5.27 -6.92 11.46
CA ARG A 102 5.79 -7.23 12.82
C ARG A 102 7.33 -7.17 12.92
N GLY A 103 7.95 -6.29 12.12
CA GLY A 103 9.40 -6.09 12.09
C GLY A 103 10.17 -7.03 11.15
N GLU A 104 9.50 -7.95 10.47
CA GLU A 104 10.13 -8.91 9.56
C GLU A 104 9.74 -8.64 8.09
N PRO A 105 10.63 -8.91 7.11
CA PRO A 105 10.27 -8.90 5.71
C PRO A 105 9.16 -9.92 5.42
N SER A 106 8.11 -9.46 4.76
CA SER A 106 6.95 -10.29 4.45
C SER A 106 7.07 -11.12 3.17
N GLY A 107 8.00 -10.74 2.28
CA GLY A 107 8.03 -11.25 0.91
C GLY A 107 6.98 -10.64 -0.01
N TYR A 108 6.29 -9.57 0.42
CA TYR A 108 5.40 -8.76 -0.40
C TYR A 108 6.01 -7.40 -0.76
N VAL A 109 5.63 -6.87 -1.91
CA VAL A 109 5.95 -5.52 -2.36
C VAL A 109 4.69 -4.78 -2.80
N GLY A 110 4.67 -3.48 -2.53
CA GLY A 110 3.78 -2.55 -3.21
C GLY A 110 4.47 -1.94 -4.41
N GLU A 111 3.91 -2.13 -5.59
CA GLU A 111 4.36 -1.46 -6.81
C GLU A 111 3.58 -0.16 -7.00
N PHE A 112 4.31 0.93 -7.18
CA PHE A 112 3.76 2.26 -7.42
C PHE A 112 4.37 2.87 -8.66
N SER A 113 3.63 3.76 -9.31
CA SER A 113 4.12 4.49 -10.47
C SER A 113 3.82 5.99 -10.41
N ILE A 114 4.74 6.81 -10.93
CA ILE A 114 4.50 8.21 -11.27
C ILE A 114 3.79 8.24 -12.63
N GLN A 115 2.57 8.76 -12.65
CA GLN A 115 1.78 8.90 -13.86
C GLN A 115 1.54 10.37 -14.20
N LYS A 116 1.70 10.69 -15.49
CA LYS A 116 1.24 11.96 -16.06
C LYS A 116 -0.24 11.86 -16.41
N THR A 117 -0.99 12.89 -16.04
CA THR A 117 -2.42 13.09 -16.30
C THR A 117 -2.64 14.44 -16.96
N ASP A 118 -3.88 14.74 -17.34
CA ASP A 118 -4.24 16.05 -17.89
C ASP A 118 -4.04 17.19 -16.86
N ASP A 119 -4.15 16.89 -15.57
CA ASP A 119 -4.07 17.85 -14.45
C ASP A 119 -2.65 17.97 -13.84
N GLY A 120 -1.67 17.23 -14.37
CA GLY A 120 -0.30 17.20 -13.86
C GLY A 120 0.19 15.78 -13.62
N TYR A 121 0.97 15.56 -12.56
CA TYR A 121 1.56 14.28 -12.20
C TYR A 121 0.96 13.76 -10.89
N THR A 122 0.91 12.45 -10.75
CA THR A 122 0.46 11.78 -9.53
C THR A 122 1.22 10.47 -9.30
N VAL A 123 1.13 9.92 -8.09
CA VAL A 123 1.58 8.56 -7.79
C VAL A 123 0.36 7.66 -7.68
N ARG A 124 0.38 6.51 -8.33
CA ARG A 124 -0.67 5.48 -8.22
C ARG A 124 -0.09 4.18 -7.69
N ARG A 125 -0.89 3.44 -6.95
CA ARG A 125 -0.64 2.03 -6.65
C ARG A 125 -0.98 1.21 -7.89
N GLU A 126 -0.01 0.49 -8.41
CA GLU A 126 -0.25 -0.46 -9.51
C GLU A 126 -0.82 -1.76 -8.96
N MET A 127 -0.15 -2.35 -7.97
CA MET A 127 -0.58 -3.58 -7.30
C MET A 127 0.20 -3.86 -6.03
N PHE A 128 -0.35 -4.74 -5.19
CA PHE A 128 0.40 -5.44 -4.15
C PHE A 128 0.62 -6.88 -4.60
N LYS A 129 1.85 -7.38 -4.50
CA LYS A 129 2.23 -8.71 -5.01
C LYS A 129 3.35 -9.33 -4.19
N MET A 130 3.52 -10.64 -4.28
CA MET A 130 4.72 -11.30 -3.80
C MET A 130 5.96 -10.83 -4.60
N ALA A 131 7.07 -10.64 -3.88
CA ALA A 131 8.38 -10.25 -4.39
C ALA A 131 9.05 -11.38 -5.18
#